data_AF-A0A4S9Y9B5-F1
#
_entry.id   AF-A0A4S9Y9B5-F1
#
_cell.length_a   1.000
_cell.length_b   1.000
_cell.length_c   1.000
_cell.angle_alpha   90.00
_cell.angle_beta   90.00
_cell.angle_gamma   90.00
#
_symmetry.space_group_name_H-M   'P 1'
#
loop_
_entity.id
_entity.type
_entity.pdbx_description
1 polymer ?
#
loop_
_entity_poly.entity_id
_entity_poly.type
_entity_poly.pdbx_seq_one_letter_code
_entity_poly.pdbx_strand_id
1 'polypeptide(L)'
;MSLTGLPSDILVQVINTISPDDIVAFSSINRRFYSLSTKRLAEHKALQEQYSKVVFDDVFDVESSISHPIKLLYDIWKNPRVASYVRHIIFICSDNYATQDFSFESSNVDRSTWDIIERLGGCKDLLQTTLYFRQHADDLEKCRTDIQSGKQTAALTLLLVLLPNLQRLRYARAQETDMALLSSIFTSSVASGVNPEVLSKLHTVETYHLDSEGMTWINMLLLFAELPSVGTLKGAHTGRSEDIDSIPGWKGHISHLQKLELSAGTIEPEDMESMLLPLQGLTDFRYHHACCGNTFEAQIFVDVLATTMGDQLEVLSLTNDEEDSDMTTRIASFKAFKVFQHAAY
;
A
#
# COMPACT_ATOMS: atom_id res chain seq x y z
N MET A 1 18.23 -1.38 -38.72
CA MET A 1 18.28 -2.86 -38.57
C MET A 1 17.14 -3.28 -37.66
N SER A 2 16.41 -4.35 -38.01
CA SER A 2 15.33 -4.90 -37.17
C SER A 2 15.93 -5.79 -36.07
N LEU A 3 15.35 -5.75 -34.86
CA LEU A 3 15.71 -6.65 -33.75
C LEU A 3 15.66 -8.12 -34.18
N THR A 4 14.72 -8.48 -35.06
CA THR A 4 14.53 -9.85 -35.57
C THR A 4 15.62 -10.32 -36.53
N GLY A 5 16.40 -9.39 -37.09
CA GLY A 5 17.53 -9.66 -37.98
C GLY A 5 18.86 -9.82 -37.26
N LEU A 6 18.91 -9.66 -35.93
CA LEU A 6 20.14 -9.80 -35.16
C LEU A 6 20.62 -11.26 -35.13
N PRO A 7 21.96 -11.48 -35.04
CA PRO A 7 22.53 -12.78 -34.73
C PRO A 7 21.99 -13.34 -33.42
N SER A 8 21.92 -14.67 -33.32
CA SER A 8 21.31 -15.35 -32.16
C SER A 8 22.01 -15.02 -30.85
N ASP A 9 23.34 -14.84 -30.86
CA ASP A 9 24.12 -14.51 -29.66
C ASP A 9 23.76 -13.13 -29.10
N ILE A 10 23.54 -12.15 -29.99
CA ILE A 10 23.08 -10.81 -29.61
C ILE A 10 21.64 -10.87 -29.08
N LEU A 11 20.77 -11.66 -29.73
CA LEU A 11 19.40 -11.86 -29.27
C LEU A 11 19.35 -12.47 -27.87
N VAL A 12 20.22 -13.44 -27.56
CA VAL A 12 20.30 -14.04 -26.21
C VAL A 12 20.76 -13.00 -25.19
N GLN A 13 21.70 -12.13 -25.54
CA GLN A 13 22.08 -11.02 -24.66
C GLN A 13 20.93 -10.05 -24.42
N VAL A 14 20.17 -9.69 -25.47
CA VAL A 14 18.97 -8.83 -25.35
C VAL A 14 17.92 -9.49 -24.46
N ILE A 15 17.61 -10.77 -24.68
CA ILE A 15 16.68 -11.56 -23.84
C ILE A 15 17.11 -11.52 -22.37
N ASN A 16 18.42 -11.48 -22.11
CA ASN A 16 18.96 -11.39 -20.77
C ASN A 16 18.88 -9.99 -20.16
N THR A 17 18.53 -8.92 -20.87
CA THR A 17 18.50 -7.56 -20.32
C THR A 17 17.12 -6.93 -20.27
N ILE A 18 16.19 -7.39 -21.12
CA ILE A 18 14.84 -6.83 -21.18
C ILE A 18 13.98 -7.21 -19.96
N SER A 19 12.92 -6.43 -19.73
CA SER A 19 12.03 -6.62 -18.59
C SER A 19 11.26 -7.94 -18.69
N PRO A 20 10.82 -8.52 -17.56
CA PRO A 20 10.00 -9.73 -17.55
C PRO A 20 8.78 -9.67 -18.47
N ASP A 21 8.06 -8.54 -18.46
CA ASP A 21 6.83 -8.37 -19.24
C ASP A 21 7.13 -8.28 -20.75
N ASP A 22 8.23 -7.61 -21.13
CA ASP A 22 8.66 -7.49 -22.53
C ASP A 22 9.09 -8.85 -23.11
N ILE A 23 9.73 -9.71 -22.30
CA ILE A 23 10.11 -11.06 -22.73
C ILE A 23 8.87 -11.83 -23.14
N VAL A 24 7.81 -11.80 -22.33
CA VAL A 24 6.55 -12.51 -22.59
C VAL A 24 5.87 -11.93 -23.83
N ALA A 25 5.69 -10.60 -23.86
CA ALA A 25 5.03 -9.92 -24.97
C ALA A 25 5.73 -10.21 -26.31
N PHE A 26 7.05 -10.04 -26.38
CA PHE A 26 7.79 -10.22 -27.62
C PHE A 26 7.92 -11.70 -28.03
N SER A 27 8.07 -12.61 -27.06
CA SER A 27 8.07 -14.05 -27.35
C SER A 27 6.74 -14.54 -27.90
N SER A 28 5.62 -13.91 -27.53
CA SER A 28 4.28 -14.28 -28.03
C SER A 28 4.08 -13.99 -29.53
N ILE A 29 4.80 -13.01 -30.08
CA ILE A 29 4.66 -12.55 -31.46
C ILE A 29 5.83 -12.99 -32.37
N ASN A 30 6.92 -13.53 -31.81
CA ASN A 30 8.11 -13.92 -32.58
C ASN A 30 8.60 -15.32 -32.24
N ARG A 31 8.44 -16.27 -33.18
CA ARG A 31 8.83 -17.68 -33.00
C ARG A 31 10.33 -17.89 -32.78
N ARG A 32 11.19 -17.12 -33.47
CA ARG A 32 12.65 -17.22 -33.31
C ARG A 32 13.05 -16.77 -31.92
N PHE A 33 12.51 -15.65 -31.47
CA PHE A 33 12.75 -15.12 -30.13
C PHE A 33 12.25 -16.08 -29.05
N TYR A 34 11.03 -16.61 -29.21
CA TYR A 34 10.47 -17.65 -28.33
C TYR A 34 11.42 -18.85 -28.17
N SER A 35 11.93 -19.40 -29.28
CA SER A 35 12.84 -20.55 -29.22
C SER A 35 14.11 -20.26 -28.41
N LEU A 36 14.63 -19.04 -28.48
CA LEU A 36 15.82 -18.60 -27.76
C LEU A 36 15.53 -18.20 -26.31
N SER A 37 14.28 -17.83 -25.98
CA SER A 37 13.87 -17.37 -24.65
C SER A 37 13.27 -18.47 -23.78
N THR A 38 13.07 -19.70 -24.27
CA THR A 38 12.47 -20.83 -23.53
C THR A 38 12.94 -20.97 -22.08
N LYS A 39 14.26 -21.00 -21.84
CA LYS A 39 14.83 -21.07 -20.48
C LYS A 39 14.43 -19.86 -19.63
N ARG A 40 14.48 -18.66 -20.22
CA ARG A 40 14.10 -17.41 -19.53
C ARG A 40 12.61 -17.32 -19.25
N LEU A 41 11.76 -17.85 -20.13
CA LEU A 41 10.32 -17.95 -19.90
C LEU A 41 10.01 -18.93 -18.74
N ALA A 42 10.74 -20.04 -18.64
CA ALA A 42 10.61 -20.95 -17.52
C ALA A 42 11.05 -20.30 -16.19
N GLU A 43 12.19 -19.58 -16.19
CA GLU A 43 12.64 -18.81 -15.03
C GLU A 43 11.63 -17.70 -14.66
N HIS A 44 11.08 -16.99 -15.64
CA HIS A 44 10.04 -15.97 -15.44
C HIS A 44 8.83 -16.54 -14.72
N LYS A 45 8.32 -17.68 -15.20
CA LYS A 45 7.17 -18.36 -14.59
C LYS A 45 7.46 -18.76 -13.14
N ALA A 46 8.62 -19.35 -12.87
CA ALA A 46 9.01 -19.74 -11.52
C ALA A 46 9.10 -18.53 -10.57
N LEU A 47 9.72 -17.42 -11.00
CA LEU A 47 9.82 -16.20 -10.20
C LEU A 47 8.44 -15.54 -9.98
N GLN A 48 7.57 -15.56 -10.98
CA GLN A 48 6.21 -15.03 -10.85
C GLN A 48 5.39 -15.85 -9.85
N GLU A 49 5.46 -17.18 -9.93
CA GLU A 49 4.78 -18.08 -8.98
C GLU A 49 5.29 -17.86 -7.55
N GLN A 50 6.59 -17.65 -7.37
CA GLN A 50 7.19 -17.47 -6.05
C GLN A 50 6.96 -16.08 -5.44
N TYR A 51 7.06 -15.00 -6.22
CA TYR A 51 7.14 -13.64 -5.68
C TYR A 51 5.94 -12.74 -5.99
N SER A 52 4.97 -13.17 -6.82
CA SER A 52 3.82 -12.32 -7.19
C SER A 52 3.04 -11.81 -5.98
N LYS A 53 2.88 -12.64 -4.96
CA LYS A 53 2.31 -12.29 -3.66
C LYS A 53 3.29 -12.69 -2.56
N VAL A 54 3.70 -11.72 -1.75
CA VAL A 54 4.58 -11.92 -0.60
C VAL A 54 3.80 -11.61 0.67
N VAL A 55 3.89 -12.50 1.66
CA VAL A 55 3.24 -12.36 2.95
C VAL A 55 4.32 -12.36 4.01
N PHE A 56 4.48 -11.21 4.67
CA PHE A 56 5.28 -11.04 5.87
C PHE A 56 4.30 -11.12 7.04
N ASP A 57 4.36 -12.21 7.80
CA ASP A 57 3.46 -12.47 8.92
C ASP A 57 4.25 -13.18 10.01
N ASP A 58 4.56 -12.44 11.07
CA ASP A 58 5.23 -12.93 12.27
C ASP A 58 4.25 -13.12 13.44
N VAL A 59 2.95 -12.92 13.21
CA VAL A 59 1.89 -12.97 14.24
C VAL A 59 1.14 -14.30 14.18
N PHE A 60 0.72 -14.72 12.98
CA PHE A 60 -0.15 -15.88 12.80
C PHE A 60 0.59 -17.14 12.31
N ASP A 61 1.93 -17.10 12.30
CA ASP A 61 2.81 -18.20 11.89
C ASP A 61 2.40 -18.86 10.55
N VAL A 62 2.07 -18.00 9.57
CA VAL A 62 1.71 -18.47 8.24
C VAL A 62 2.94 -19.03 7.55
N GLU A 63 2.86 -20.29 7.09
CA GLU A 63 3.93 -20.92 6.30
C GLU A 63 4.19 -20.12 5.00
N SER A 64 5.15 -19.20 5.08
CA SER A 64 5.64 -18.37 3.99
C SER A 64 7.14 -18.56 3.84
N SER A 65 7.59 -18.84 2.63
CA SER A 65 9.02 -18.94 2.33
C SER A 65 9.77 -17.62 2.55
N ILE A 66 9.02 -16.50 2.58
CA ILE A 66 9.54 -15.15 2.80
C ILE A 66 8.74 -14.54 3.98
N SER A 67 8.97 -15.07 5.17
CA SER A 67 8.28 -14.61 6.39
C SER A 67 8.68 -13.21 6.85
N HIS A 68 9.80 -12.68 6.38
CA HIS A 68 10.39 -11.44 6.88
C HIS A 68 10.86 -10.52 5.72
N PRO A 69 10.60 -9.19 5.76
CA PRO A 69 10.94 -8.26 4.67
C PRO A 69 12.42 -8.25 4.29
N ILE A 70 13.31 -8.47 5.27
CA ILE A 70 14.76 -8.57 5.04
C ILE A 70 15.13 -9.78 4.15
N LYS A 71 14.39 -10.88 4.21
CA LYS A 71 14.63 -12.04 3.32
C LYS A 71 14.36 -11.65 1.86
N LEU A 72 13.29 -10.89 1.61
CA LEU A 72 13.00 -10.36 0.27
C LEU A 72 14.08 -9.37 -0.20
N LEU A 73 14.55 -8.47 0.68
CA LEU A 73 15.65 -7.57 0.35
C LEU A 73 16.91 -8.33 -0.05
N TYR A 74 17.21 -9.44 0.64
CA TYR A 74 18.34 -10.30 0.32
C TYR A 74 18.18 -11.05 -1.01
N ASP A 75 16.97 -11.50 -1.33
CA ASP A 75 16.68 -12.13 -2.62
C ASP A 75 16.78 -11.12 -3.77
N ILE A 76 16.32 -9.89 -3.56
CA ILE A 76 16.51 -8.77 -4.50
C ILE A 76 18.01 -8.44 -4.64
N TRP A 77 18.77 -8.44 -3.56
CA TRP A 77 20.21 -8.21 -3.60
C TRP A 77 20.93 -9.25 -4.48
N LYS A 78 20.60 -10.53 -4.30
CA LYS A 78 21.16 -11.65 -5.09
C LYS A 78 20.71 -11.62 -6.54
N ASN A 79 19.45 -11.28 -6.77
CA ASN A 79 18.84 -11.25 -8.08
C ASN A 79 17.90 -10.04 -8.20
N PRO A 80 18.38 -8.88 -8.68
CA PRO A 80 17.61 -7.64 -8.75
C PRO A 80 16.29 -7.75 -9.53
N ARG A 81 16.15 -8.77 -10.40
CA ARG A 81 14.91 -9.00 -11.14
C ARG A 81 13.75 -9.40 -10.25
N VAL A 82 14.01 -9.99 -9.08
CA VAL A 82 12.97 -10.39 -8.11
C VAL A 82 12.02 -9.23 -7.82
N ALA A 83 12.55 -8.01 -7.69
CA ALA A 83 11.77 -6.79 -7.47
C ALA A 83 10.69 -6.55 -8.54
N SER A 84 10.98 -6.94 -9.79
CA SER A 84 10.04 -6.80 -10.91
C SER A 84 8.90 -7.81 -10.89
N TYR A 85 8.92 -8.83 -10.01
CA TYR A 85 7.87 -9.85 -9.92
C TYR A 85 6.88 -9.62 -8.78
N VAL A 86 7.25 -8.84 -7.75
CA VAL A 86 6.34 -8.55 -6.64
C VAL A 86 5.19 -7.67 -7.12
N ARG A 87 3.95 -8.10 -6.85
CA ARG A 87 2.71 -7.37 -7.21
C ARG A 87 1.86 -7.09 -5.97
N HIS A 88 1.88 -7.98 -4.99
CA HIS A 88 1.07 -7.87 -3.78
C HIS A 88 1.93 -8.13 -2.54
N ILE A 89 1.92 -7.19 -1.60
CA ILE A 89 2.47 -7.38 -0.26
C ILE A 89 1.33 -7.45 0.74
N ILE A 90 1.38 -8.45 1.61
CA ILE A 90 0.68 -8.44 2.89
C ILE A 90 1.75 -8.33 3.96
N PHE A 91 1.66 -7.29 4.80
CA PHE A 91 2.58 -7.03 5.89
C PHE A 91 1.81 -7.03 7.19
N ILE A 92 2.16 -7.95 8.07
CA ILE A 92 1.62 -8.16 9.41
C ILE A 92 2.84 -8.24 10.31
N CYS A 93 2.96 -7.31 11.25
CA CYS A 93 4.17 -7.15 12.04
C CYS A 93 3.86 -6.97 13.53
N SER A 94 4.55 -7.76 14.35
CA SER A 94 4.46 -7.77 15.81
C SER A 94 5.41 -6.80 16.52
N ASP A 95 6.31 -6.07 15.84
CA ASP A 95 7.42 -5.30 16.44
C ASP A 95 6.98 -4.37 17.60
N ASN A 96 7.03 -4.76 18.89
CA ASN A 96 6.47 -3.96 20.00
C ASN A 96 4.93 -3.78 19.94
N TYR A 97 4.21 -4.74 19.36
CA TYR A 97 2.75 -4.78 19.41
C TYR A 97 2.32 -5.35 20.76
N ALA A 98 2.03 -4.45 21.71
CA ALA A 98 1.45 -4.79 22.99
C ALA A 98 0.06 -4.16 23.06
N THR A 99 -0.97 -5.00 23.16
CA THR A 99 -2.36 -4.60 23.36
C THR A 99 -2.81 -5.05 24.76
N GLN A 100 -4.01 -4.64 25.21
CA GLN A 100 -4.55 -5.11 26.49
C GLN A 100 -4.85 -6.62 26.47
N ASP A 101 -5.21 -7.16 25.29
CA ASP A 101 -5.62 -8.56 25.10
C ASP A 101 -4.47 -9.48 24.62
N PHE A 102 -3.46 -8.92 23.98
CA PHE A 102 -2.33 -9.66 23.42
C PHE A 102 -1.01 -8.92 23.66
N SER A 103 -0.13 -9.53 24.44
CA SER A 103 1.29 -9.17 24.46
C SER A 103 2.02 -10.08 23.48
N PHE A 104 2.44 -9.55 22.33
CA PHE A 104 3.39 -10.26 21.48
C PHE A 104 4.79 -9.96 22.03
N GLU A 105 5.56 -11.01 22.34
CA GLU A 105 7.00 -10.84 22.48
C GLU A 105 7.50 -10.31 21.14
N SER A 106 8.38 -9.29 21.14
CA SER A 106 8.99 -8.80 19.89
C SER A 106 9.52 -10.01 19.14
N SER A 107 9.09 -10.19 17.88
CA SER A 107 9.47 -11.35 17.10
C SER A 107 10.98 -11.56 17.22
N ASN A 108 11.36 -12.70 17.80
CA ASN A 108 12.76 -13.06 17.87
C ASN A 108 13.17 -13.34 16.42
N VAL A 109 13.74 -12.33 15.78
CA VAL A 109 14.33 -12.43 14.45
C VAL A 109 15.18 -13.69 14.44
N ASP A 110 14.80 -14.65 13.59
CA ASP A 110 15.43 -15.96 13.59
C ASP A 110 16.93 -15.83 13.26
N ARG A 111 17.75 -16.79 13.69
CA ARG A 111 19.21 -16.73 13.48
C ARG A 111 19.59 -16.59 11.99
N SER A 112 18.82 -17.21 11.10
CA SER A 112 19.08 -17.11 9.66
C SER A 112 18.80 -15.70 9.12
N THR A 113 17.85 -14.98 9.71
CA THR A 113 17.54 -13.59 9.38
C THR A 113 18.62 -12.66 9.91
N TRP A 114 19.15 -12.89 11.12
CA TRP A 114 20.34 -12.17 11.60
C TRP A 114 21.56 -12.37 10.72
N ASP A 115 21.85 -13.61 10.30
CA ASP A 115 22.93 -13.89 9.36
C ASP A 115 22.74 -13.11 8.04
N ILE A 116 21.49 -12.92 7.59
CA ILE A 116 21.17 -12.11 6.41
C ILE A 116 21.41 -10.62 6.69
N ILE A 117 20.99 -10.09 7.84
CA ILE A 117 21.21 -8.69 8.23
C ILE A 117 22.71 -8.37 8.22
N GLU A 118 23.52 -9.25 8.82
CA GLU A 118 24.98 -9.13 8.84
C GLU A 118 25.57 -9.17 7.42
N ARG A 119 25.13 -10.12 6.58
CA ARG A 119 25.58 -10.25 5.18
C ARG A 119 25.18 -9.08 4.31
N LEU A 120 24.02 -8.49 4.57
CA LEU A 120 23.59 -7.27 3.90
C LEU A 120 24.41 -6.05 4.36
N GLY A 121 25.16 -6.13 5.47
CA GLY A 121 26.04 -5.06 5.96
C GLY A 121 25.34 -3.71 6.17
N GLY A 122 24.01 -3.71 6.26
CA GLY A 122 23.17 -2.51 6.23
C GLY A 122 22.87 -1.98 4.81
N CYS A 123 22.60 -2.85 3.84
CA CYS A 123 22.04 -2.59 2.49
C CYS A 123 22.77 -1.55 1.60
N LYS A 124 23.96 -1.07 1.97
CA LYS A 124 24.62 0.11 1.35
C LYS A 124 24.66 0.11 -0.18
N ASP A 125 24.95 -1.04 -0.80
CA ASP A 125 25.03 -1.16 -2.27
C ASP A 125 23.64 -1.19 -2.93
N LEU A 126 22.66 -1.81 -2.29
CA LEU A 126 21.28 -1.94 -2.76
C LEU A 126 20.58 -0.56 -2.71
N LEU A 127 20.88 0.18 -1.66
CA LEU A 127 20.37 1.50 -1.33
C LEU A 127 20.84 2.59 -2.30
N GLN A 128 22.08 2.51 -2.80
CA GLN A 128 22.63 3.46 -3.77
C GLN A 128 22.08 3.30 -5.20
N THR A 129 21.26 2.28 -5.46
CA THR A 129 20.72 2.05 -6.81
C THR A 129 19.52 2.94 -7.13
N THR A 130 18.74 3.35 -6.13
CA THR A 130 17.52 4.12 -6.35
C THR A 130 17.78 5.62 -6.38
N LEU A 131 17.07 6.34 -7.26
CA LEU A 131 17.18 7.80 -7.35
C LEU A 131 16.74 8.49 -6.06
N TYR A 132 15.73 7.94 -5.38
CA TYR A 132 15.19 8.45 -4.11
C TYR A 132 16.26 8.53 -3.02
N PHE A 133 16.89 7.41 -2.66
CA PHE A 133 17.87 7.41 -1.56
C PHE A 133 19.19 8.11 -1.90
N ARG A 134 19.48 8.36 -3.19
CA ARG A 134 20.59 9.25 -3.57
C ARG A 134 20.34 10.70 -3.20
N GLN A 135 19.08 11.12 -3.19
CA GLN A 135 18.66 12.49 -2.85
C GLN A 135 18.28 12.63 -1.37
N HIS A 136 17.95 11.52 -0.70
CA HIS A 136 17.55 11.45 0.71
C HIS A 136 18.51 10.57 1.53
N ALA A 137 19.77 11.01 1.66
CA ALA A 137 20.82 10.23 2.33
C ALA A 137 20.58 10.05 3.85
N ASP A 138 19.91 11.00 4.51
CA ASP A 138 19.62 10.91 5.95
C ASP A 138 18.55 9.86 6.25
N ASP A 139 17.49 9.81 5.43
CA ASP A 139 16.45 8.78 5.50
C ASP A 139 17.04 7.38 5.29
N LEU A 140 18.06 7.31 4.43
CA LEU A 140 18.77 6.08 4.15
C LEU A 140 19.54 5.53 5.36
N GLU A 141 20.32 6.39 6.03
CA GLU A 141 21.08 5.98 7.22
C GLU A 141 20.15 5.65 8.40
N LYS A 142 18.99 6.33 8.50
CA LYS A 142 17.95 5.97 9.46
C LYS A 142 17.39 4.56 9.18
N CYS A 143 16.95 4.30 7.94
CA CYS A 143 16.45 2.98 7.54
C CYS A 143 17.48 1.89 7.80
N ARG A 144 18.76 2.16 7.50
CA ARG A 144 19.86 1.23 7.75
C ARG A 144 20.03 0.90 9.22
N THR A 145 20.05 1.91 10.09
CA THR A 145 20.19 1.74 11.55
C THR A 145 19.01 0.94 12.12
N ASP A 146 17.80 1.23 11.64
CA ASP A 146 16.58 0.54 12.05
C ASP A 146 16.56 -0.92 11.58
N ILE A 147 16.98 -1.21 10.34
CA ILE A 147 17.13 -2.58 9.81
C ILE A 147 18.18 -3.36 10.61
N GLN A 148 19.31 -2.75 10.94
CA GLN A 148 20.36 -3.38 11.76
C GLN A 148 19.87 -3.67 13.18
N SER A 149 18.89 -2.91 13.66
CA SER A 149 18.22 -3.14 14.95
C SER A 149 17.08 -4.16 14.86
N GLY A 150 16.85 -4.76 13.67
CA GLY A 150 15.82 -5.77 13.45
C GLY A 150 14.43 -5.23 13.13
N LYS A 151 14.25 -3.91 12.93
CA LYS A 151 12.93 -3.33 12.65
C LYS A 151 12.43 -3.70 11.25
N GLN A 152 11.28 -4.35 11.19
CA GLN A 152 10.67 -4.82 9.94
C GLN A 152 10.09 -3.68 9.10
N THR A 153 9.54 -2.65 9.76
CA THR A 153 8.93 -1.50 9.10
C THR A 153 9.93 -0.72 8.26
N ALA A 154 11.16 -0.54 8.74
CA ALA A 154 12.23 0.08 7.96
C ALA A 154 12.63 -0.75 6.73
N ALA A 155 12.65 -2.08 6.84
CA ALA A 155 12.88 -2.97 5.70
C ALA A 155 11.73 -2.89 4.66
N LEU A 156 10.48 -2.79 5.12
CA LEU A 156 9.32 -2.59 4.26
C LEU A 156 9.40 -1.24 3.53
N THR A 157 9.72 -0.15 4.23
CA THR A 157 9.90 1.18 3.64
C THR A 157 10.89 1.15 2.47
N LEU A 158 12.02 0.45 2.65
CA LEU A 158 12.98 0.24 1.57
C LEU A 158 12.40 -0.58 0.41
N LEU A 159 11.67 -1.67 0.71
CA LEU A 159 11.01 -2.46 -0.33
C LEU A 159 10.03 -1.62 -1.16
N LEU A 160 9.23 -0.74 -0.55
CA LEU A 160 8.26 0.10 -1.27
C LEU A 160 8.93 0.98 -2.34
N VAL A 161 10.16 1.45 -2.10
CA VAL A 161 10.94 2.22 -3.08
C VAL A 161 11.53 1.33 -4.19
N LEU A 162 11.81 0.07 -3.88
CA LEU A 162 12.50 -0.88 -4.78
C LEU A 162 11.56 -1.68 -5.69
N LEU A 163 10.25 -1.69 -5.43
CA LEU A 163 9.31 -2.58 -6.10
C LEU A 163 8.52 -1.85 -7.21
N PRO A 164 9.02 -1.81 -8.46
CA PRO A 164 8.48 -0.97 -9.53
C PRO A 164 7.09 -1.40 -10.01
N ASN A 165 6.67 -2.62 -9.65
CA ASN A 165 5.43 -3.21 -10.10
C ASN A 165 4.46 -3.55 -8.97
N LEU A 166 4.70 -3.04 -7.75
CA LEU A 166 3.77 -3.24 -6.65
C LEU A 166 2.41 -2.64 -7.02
N GLN A 167 1.37 -3.43 -6.85
CA GLN A 167 -0.01 -3.13 -7.24
C GLN A 167 -0.95 -3.07 -6.04
N ARG A 168 -0.71 -3.94 -5.05
CA ARG A 168 -1.52 -4.05 -3.84
C ARG A 168 -0.66 -4.09 -2.60
N LEU A 169 -1.02 -3.30 -1.60
CA LEU A 169 -0.41 -3.32 -0.28
C LEU A 169 -1.50 -3.54 0.76
N ARG A 170 -1.34 -4.57 1.60
CA ARG A 170 -2.15 -4.78 2.79
C ARG A 170 -1.25 -4.67 4.00
N TYR A 171 -1.54 -3.73 4.89
CA TYR A 171 -0.65 -3.29 5.96
C TYR A 171 -1.37 -3.32 7.31
N ALA A 172 -1.04 -4.31 8.14
CA ALA A 172 -1.51 -4.38 9.51
C ALA A 172 -0.57 -3.56 10.38
N ARG A 173 -1.13 -2.64 11.18
CA ARG A 173 -0.46 -1.68 12.07
C ARG A 173 -0.02 -0.37 11.40
N ALA A 174 -0.98 0.49 11.10
CA ALA A 174 -0.73 1.87 10.73
C ALA A 174 -0.73 2.79 11.97
N GLN A 175 0.43 2.85 12.64
CA GLN A 175 0.69 3.74 13.78
C GLN A 175 1.48 4.99 13.37
N GLU A 176 1.37 6.05 14.18
CA GLU A 176 1.99 7.36 13.93
C GLU A 176 3.53 7.31 13.75
N THR A 177 4.20 6.34 14.36
CA THR A 177 5.66 6.16 14.19
C THR A 177 6.07 5.72 12.79
N ASP A 178 5.20 4.99 12.09
CA ASP A 178 5.43 4.52 10.72
C ASP A 178 5.15 5.64 9.70
N MET A 179 4.26 6.54 10.08
CA MET A 179 3.86 7.75 9.37
C MET A 179 5.07 8.62 9.00
N ALA A 180 6.01 8.85 9.93
CA ALA A 180 7.18 9.68 9.64
C ALA A 180 8.09 9.12 8.52
N LEU A 181 8.25 7.78 8.46
CA LEU A 181 9.08 7.12 7.44
C LEU A 181 8.35 7.00 6.09
N LEU A 182 7.04 6.78 6.12
CA LEU A 182 6.23 6.72 4.91
C LEU A 182 6.01 8.11 4.29
N SER A 183 5.72 9.11 5.11
CA SER A 183 5.54 10.51 4.69
C SER A 183 6.76 11.08 3.98
N SER A 184 7.98 10.67 4.35
CA SER A 184 9.19 11.11 3.63
C SER A 184 9.29 10.52 2.22
N ILE A 185 8.70 9.35 1.95
CA ILE A 185 8.60 8.79 0.60
C ILE A 185 7.54 9.54 -0.20
N PHE A 186 6.36 9.78 0.39
CA PHE A 186 5.23 10.41 -0.30
C PHE A 186 5.46 11.89 -0.62
N THR A 187 5.90 12.68 0.36
CA THR A 187 6.18 14.11 0.19
C THR A 187 7.22 14.36 -0.90
N SER A 188 8.26 13.53 -0.98
CA SER A 188 9.28 13.62 -2.04
C SER A 188 8.76 13.19 -3.41
N SER A 189 7.92 12.17 -3.45
CA SER A 189 7.36 11.64 -4.71
C SER A 189 6.36 12.62 -5.33
N VAL A 190 5.55 13.30 -4.51
CA VAL A 190 4.43 14.15 -4.95
C VAL A 190 4.85 15.62 -5.07
N ALA A 191 5.60 16.18 -4.12
CA ALA A 191 5.93 17.61 -4.11
C ALA A 191 7.18 17.99 -4.91
N SER A 192 8.10 17.05 -5.18
CA SER A 192 9.41 17.37 -5.77
C SER A 192 9.75 16.61 -7.06
N GLY A 193 8.84 15.80 -7.59
CA GLY A 193 9.05 15.04 -8.84
C GLY A 193 10.21 14.05 -8.76
N VAL A 194 10.59 13.64 -7.54
CA VAL A 194 11.88 13.01 -7.22
C VAL A 194 12.01 11.61 -7.79
N ASN A 195 10.92 10.89 -8.02
CA ASN A 195 10.91 9.71 -8.88
C ASN A 195 9.46 9.30 -9.20
N PRO A 196 8.90 9.68 -10.36
CA PRO A 196 7.51 9.36 -10.68
C PRO A 196 7.26 7.85 -10.81
N GLU A 197 8.30 7.02 -10.81
CA GLU A 197 8.19 5.56 -10.93
C GLU A 197 7.91 4.87 -9.58
N VAL A 198 8.27 5.49 -8.43
CA VAL A 198 8.07 4.88 -7.10
C VAL A 198 6.59 4.74 -6.82
N LEU A 199 6.15 3.52 -6.55
CA LEU A 199 4.74 3.17 -6.31
C LEU A 199 3.76 3.61 -7.43
N SER A 200 4.28 3.89 -8.63
CA SER A 200 3.51 4.33 -9.80
C SER A 200 2.46 3.33 -10.29
N LYS A 201 2.57 2.06 -9.86
CA LYS A 201 1.62 0.98 -10.18
C LYS A 201 0.76 0.55 -9.00
N LEU A 202 0.97 1.14 -7.81
CA LEU A 202 0.20 0.84 -6.62
C LEU A 202 -1.21 1.40 -6.79
N HIS A 203 -2.21 0.52 -6.86
CA HIS A 203 -3.59 0.91 -7.15
C HIS A 203 -4.54 0.66 -5.98
N THR A 204 -4.18 -0.25 -5.07
CA THR A 204 -5.00 -0.60 -3.91
C THR A 204 -4.16 -0.68 -2.66
N VAL A 205 -4.59 0.03 -1.62
CA VAL A 205 -4.00 -0.07 -0.28
C VAL A 205 -5.09 -0.42 0.71
N GLU A 206 -4.78 -1.38 1.58
CA GLU A 206 -5.63 -1.79 2.68
C GLU A 206 -4.84 -1.67 3.99
N THR A 207 -5.41 -0.99 4.97
CA THR A 207 -4.86 -0.90 6.33
C THR A 207 -5.84 -1.50 7.33
N TYR A 208 -5.31 -2.10 8.38
CA TYR A 208 -6.13 -2.64 9.46
C TYR A 208 -5.36 -2.71 10.77
N HIS A 209 -6.12 -2.70 11.87
CA HIS A 209 -5.62 -3.03 13.20
C HIS A 209 -5.84 -4.53 13.47
N LEU A 210 -4.98 -5.16 14.30
CA LEU A 210 -5.02 -6.60 14.55
C LEU A 210 -5.96 -6.99 15.70
N ASP A 211 -6.16 -6.11 16.67
CA ASP A 211 -7.17 -6.28 17.72
C ASP A 211 -8.47 -5.52 17.37
N SER A 212 -9.54 -5.81 18.10
CA SER A 212 -10.85 -5.17 17.94
C SER A 212 -10.99 -3.84 18.69
N GLU A 213 -10.08 -3.52 19.60
CA GLU A 213 -10.18 -2.34 20.49
C GLU A 213 -9.34 -1.15 20.01
N GLY A 214 -8.24 -1.42 19.33
CA GLY A 214 -7.36 -0.44 18.75
C GLY A 214 -7.78 -0.04 17.35
N MET A 215 -7.05 0.94 16.82
CA MET A 215 -7.45 1.60 15.58
C MET A 215 -6.25 1.87 14.67
N THR A 216 -6.53 1.88 13.37
CA THR A 216 -5.67 2.50 12.37
C THR A 216 -6.05 3.96 12.23
N TRP A 217 -5.09 4.86 12.35
CA TRP A 217 -5.31 6.28 12.15
C TRP A 217 -5.68 6.58 10.69
N ILE A 218 -6.77 7.32 10.46
CA ILE A 218 -7.21 7.67 9.10
C ILE A 218 -6.11 8.39 8.30
N ASN A 219 -5.30 9.24 8.95
CA ASN A 219 -4.19 9.95 8.32
C ASN A 219 -3.20 9.00 7.63
N MET A 220 -2.89 7.85 8.24
CA MET A 220 -2.00 6.85 7.65
C MET A 220 -2.53 6.30 6.33
N LEU A 221 -3.84 6.06 6.26
CA LEU A 221 -4.49 5.57 5.06
C LEU A 221 -4.51 6.66 3.98
N LEU A 222 -4.82 7.90 4.37
CA LEU A 222 -4.92 9.04 3.46
C LEU A 222 -3.58 9.47 2.86
N LEU A 223 -2.42 9.18 3.49
CA LEU A 223 -1.11 9.36 2.85
C LEU A 223 -1.03 8.70 1.46
N PHE A 224 -1.65 7.54 1.30
CA PHE A 224 -1.64 6.83 0.02
C PHE A 224 -2.55 7.48 -1.03
N ALA A 225 -3.52 8.31 -0.62
CA ALA A 225 -4.35 9.09 -1.53
C ALA A 225 -3.58 10.23 -2.22
N GLU A 226 -2.36 10.53 -1.77
CA GLU A 226 -1.44 11.45 -2.44
C GLU A 226 -0.87 10.88 -3.74
N LEU A 227 -0.79 9.55 -3.85
CA LEU A 227 -0.29 8.90 -5.05
C LEU A 227 -1.32 8.94 -6.19
N PRO A 228 -0.96 9.45 -7.38
CA PRO A 228 -1.87 9.48 -8.53
C PRO A 228 -2.31 8.09 -9.03
N SER A 229 -1.53 7.06 -8.72
CA SER A 229 -1.80 5.67 -9.11
C SER A 229 -2.86 4.97 -8.23
N VAL A 230 -3.07 5.47 -7.01
CA VAL A 230 -3.95 4.83 -6.02
C VAL A 230 -5.40 5.18 -6.29
N GLY A 231 -6.16 4.20 -6.76
CA GLY A 231 -7.60 4.34 -7.03
C GLY A 231 -8.50 3.76 -5.94
N THR A 232 -7.95 2.94 -5.02
CA THR A 232 -8.74 2.29 -3.96
C THR A 232 -8.01 2.28 -2.63
N LEU A 233 -8.67 2.77 -1.59
CA LEU A 233 -8.25 2.69 -0.20
C LEU A 233 -9.28 1.91 0.61
N LYS A 234 -8.77 1.05 1.49
CA LYS A 234 -9.57 0.25 2.41
C LYS A 234 -9.00 0.36 3.82
N GLY A 235 -9.83 0.67 4.79
CA GLY A 235 -9.47 0.72 6.20
C GLY A 235 -10.37 -0.19 7.01
N ALA A 236 -9.79 -1.02 7.87
CA ALA A 236 -10.51 -1.74 8.91
C ALA A 236 -10.06 -1.25 10.29
N HIS A 237 -10.99 -1.15 11.23
CA HIS A 237 -10.77 -0.54 12.54
C HIS A 237 -10.21 0.89 12.41
N THR A 238 -10.78 1.69 11.50
CA THR A 238 -10.23 3.03 11.20
C THR A 238 -10.74 4.09 12.15
N GLY A 239 -9.83 4.70 12.90
CA GLY A 239 -10.15 5.69 13.92
C GLY A 239 -9.93 7.13 13.50
N ARG A 240 -10.44 8.03 14.34
CA ARG A 240 -10.27 9.49 14.22
C ARG A 240 -8.79 9.88 14.19
N SER A 241 -8.50 11.06 13.65
CA SER A 241 -7.20 11.72 13.80
C SER A 241 -7.39 13.01 14.59
N GLU A 242 -6.47 13.36 15.47
CA GLU A 242 -6.52 14.64 16.19
C GLU A 242 -6.25 15.84 15.26
N ASP A 243 -5.65 15.60 14.08
CA ASP A 243 -5.32 16.65 13.11
C ASP A 243 -5.22 16.07 11.68
N ILE A 244 -6.32 16.02 10.92
CA ILE A 244 -6.29 15.63 9.50
C ILE A 244 -5.45 16.60 8.66
N ASP A 245 -5.41 17.88 9.05
CA ASP A 245 -4.61 18.89 8.38
C ASP A 245 -3.09 18.69 8.59
N SER A 246 -2.69 17.79 9.51
CA SER A 246 -1.30 17.42 9.74
C SER A 246 -0.69 16.57 8.63
N ILE A 247 -1.50 16.00 7.73
CA ILE A 247 -1.02 15.20 6.61
C ILE A 247 -0.23 16.14 5.67
N PRO A 248 1.09 15.91 5.50
CA PRO A 248 1.91 16.78 4.66
C PRO A 248 1.36 16.81 3.24
N GLY A 249 1.11 17.99 2.66
CA GLY A 249 0.62 18.10 1.28
C GLY A 249 -0.90 18.00 1.11
N TRP A 250 -1.63 17.57 2.13
CA TRP A 250 -3.08 17.32 2.06
C TRP A 250 -3.92 18.56 1.73
N LYS A 251 -3.55 19.70 2.31
CA LYS A 251 -4.28 20.95 2.12
C LYS A 251 -4.14 21.46 0.68
N GLY A 252 -5.23 21.34 -0.08
CA GLY A 252 -5.29 21.74 -1.49
C GLY A 252 -4.83 20.66 -2.47
N HIS A 253 -4.55 19.44 -1.99
CA HIS A 253 -4.35 18.27 -2.84
C HIS A 253 -5.64 17.89 -3.56
N ILE A 254 -5.50 17.33 -4.76
CA ILE A 254 -6.61 16.73 -5.50
C ILE A 254 -6.24 15.27 -5.74
N SER A 255 -6.91 14.38 -5.01
CA SER A 255 -6.67 12.96 -5.12
C SER A 255 -7.34 12.35 -6.36
N HIS A 256 -6.69 11.32 -6.92
CA HIS A 256 -7.25 10.45 -7.96
C HIS A 256 -8.03 9.25 -7.39
N LEU A 257 -8.22 9.21 -6.07
CA LEU A 257 -8.92 8.14 -5.39
C LEU A 257 -10.36 8.02 -5.88
N GLN A 258 -10.75 6.83 -6.35
CA GLN A 258 -12.11 6.55 -6.80
C GLN A 258 -12.94 5.83 -5.75
N LYS A 259 -12.29 5.08 -4.86
CA LYS A 259 -12.95 4.21 -3.90
C LYS A 259 -12.33 4.27 -2.51
N LEU A 260 -13.16 4.50 -1.50
CA LEU A 260 -12.80 4.52 -0.09
C LEU A 260 -13.76 3.62 0.70
N GLU A 261 -13.25 2.52 1.24
CA GLU A 261 -14.01 1.62 2.12
C GLU A 261 -13.44 1.68 3.52
N LEU A 262 -14.26 2.02 4.51
CA LEU A 262 -13.88 2.14 5.90
C LEU A 262 -14.81 1.25 6.72
N SER A 263 -14.23 0.41 7.56
CA SER A 263 -14.98 -0.56 8.35
C SER A 263 -14.51 -0.58 9.79
N ALA A 264 -15.43 -0.95 10.69
CA ALA A 264 -15.25 -0.84 12.13
C ALA A 264 -14.71 0.53 12.57
N GLY A 265 -15.22 1.58 11.94
CA GLY A 265 -14.68 2.93 12.10
C GLY A 265 -15.26 3.72 13.27
N THR A 266 -14.47 4.67 13.78
CA THR A 266 -14.86 5.64 14.83
C THR A 266 -14.64 7.09 14.41
N ILE A 267 -14.67 7.36 13.10
CA ILE A 267 -14.49 8.70 12.54
C ILE A 267 -15.64 9.59 13.01
N GLU A 268 -15.34 10.82 13.40
CA GLU A 268 -16.33 11.83 13.79
C GLU A 268 -16.78 12.62 12.55
N PRO A 269 -18.01 13.17 12.50
CA PRO A 269 -18.50 13.89 11.33
C PRO A 269 -17.62 15.08 10.90
N GLU A 270 -17.02 15.77 11.87
CA GLU A 270 -16.13 16.92 11.69
C GLU A 270 -14.84 16.54 10.94
N ASP A 271 -14.26 15.41 11.30
CA ASP A 271 -13.10 14.82 10.62
C ASP A 271 -13.44 14.39 9.19
N MET A 272 -14.68 13.91 8.98
CA MET A 272 -15.10 13.43 7.68
C MET A 272 -15.15 14.55 6.63
N GLU A 273 -15.56 15.77 6.99
CA GLU A 273 -15.56 16.89 6.07
C GLU A 273 -14.13 17.21 5.57
N SER A 274 -13.20 17.37 6.51
CA SER A 274 -11.78 17.66 6.21
C SER A 274 -11.11 16.54 5.42
N MET A 275 -11.46 15.29 5.70
CA MET A 275 -11.00 14.13 4.91
C MET A 275 -11.54 14.15 3.48
N LEU A 276 -12.82 14.50 3.30
CA LEU A 276 -13.47 14.37 2.00
C LEU A 276 -13.07 15.48 1.04
N LEU A 277 -12.83 16.72 1.49
CA LEU A 277 -12.56 17.85 0.59
C LEU A 277 -11.49 17.60 -0.50
N PRO A 278 -10.35 16.92 -0.23
CA PRO A 278 -9.35 16.60 -1.26
C PRO A 278 -9.71 15.43 -2.18
N LEU A 279 -10.76 14.66 -1.87
CA LEU A 279 -11.16 13.43 -2.55
C LEU A 279 -12.17 13.68 -3.69
N GLN A 280 -11.94 14.69 -4.52
CA GLN A 280 -12.85 15.09 -5.61
C GLN A 280 -13.04 14.04 -6.72
N GLY A 281 -12.21 12.99 -6.76
CA GLY A 281 -12.38 11.86 -7.69
C GLY A 281 -13.23 10.71 -7.13
N LEU A 282 -13.68 10.79 -5.87
CA LEU A 282 -14.29 9.67 -5.16
C LEU A 282 -15.72 9.40 -5.65
N THR A 283 -15.95 8.18 -6.15
CA THR A 283 -17.27 7.73 -6.65
C THR A 283 -17.87 6.59 -5.81
N ASP A 284 -17.06 5.78 -5.12
CA ASP A 284 -17.53 4.70 -4.23
C ASP A 284 -17.06 4.96 -2.78
N PHE A 285 -18.00 5.36 -1.92
CA PHE A 285 -17.76 5.55 -0.49
C PHE A 285 -18.54 4.55 0.33
N ARG A 286 -17.83 3.80 1.18
CA ARG A 286 -18.44 2.83 2.09
C ARG A 286 -17.91 3.06 3.50
N TYR A 287 -18.82 3.17 4.45
CA TYR A 287 -18.52 3.32 5.86
C TYR A 287 -19.34 2.32 6.67
N HIS A 288 -18.66 1.56 7.51
CA HIS A 288 -19.24 0.68 8.49
C HIS A 288 -18.74 1.08 9.88
N HIS A 289 -19.67 1.50 10.74
CA HIS A 289 -19.41 1.92 12.11
C HIS A 289 -19.60 0.75 13.07
N ALA A 290 -18.55 0.34 13.79
CA ALA A 290 -18.61 -0.91 14.58
C ALA A 290 -17.84 -0.88 15.91
N CYS A 291 -17.63 0.28 16.54
CA CYS A 291 -16.81 0.32 17.76
C CYS A 291 -17.41 1.14 18.90
N CYS A 292 -17.16 0.66 20.11
CA CYS A 292 -17.69 1.14 21.38
C CYS A 292 -17.06 2.49 21.75
N GLY A 293 -17.81 3.59 21.66
CA GLY A 293 -17.36 4.85 22.27
C GLY A 293 -18.10 6.10 21.84
N ASN A 294 -18.43 6.20 20.55
CA ASN A 294 -19.08 7.37 19.97
C ASN A 294 -20.41 6.99 19.33
N THR A 295 -21.43 7.84 19.50
CA THR A 295 -22.75 7.62 18.88
C THR A 295 -22.65 7.85 17.37
N PHE A 296 -23.17 6.94 16.56
CA PHE A 296 -23.20 7.16 15.11
C PHE A 296 -24.29 8.16 14.69
N GLU A 297 -23.87 9.37 14.34
CA GLU A 297 -24.77 10.44 13.88
C GLU A 297 -25.02 10.38 12.37
N ALA A 298 -25.75 9.34 11.93
CA ALA A 298 -25.98 9.03 10.51
C ALA A 298 -26.47 10.22 9.66
N GLN A 299 -27.35 11.08 10.20
CA GLN A 299 -27.85 12.25 9.46
C GLN A 299 -26.75 13.28 9.20
N ILE A 300 -25.89 13.56 10.18
CA ILE A 300 -24.77 14.49 9.99
C ILE A 300 -23.77 13.93 8.98
N PHE A 301 -23.51 12.61 9.03
CA PHE A 301 -22.70 11.93 8.03
C PHE A 301 -23.26 12.12 6.62
N VAL A 302 -24.56 11.90 6.44
CA VAL A 302 -25.22 12.08 5.14
C VAL A 302 -25.17 13.54 4.68
N ASP A 303 -25.36 14.51 5.58
CA ASP A 303 -25.31 15.94 5.25
C ASP A 303 -23.90 16.39 4.83
N VAL A 304 -22.86 15.91 5.51
CA VAL A 304 -21.46 16.15 5.11
C VAL A 304 -21.17 15.53 3.75
N LEU A 305 -21.56 14.27 3.51
CA LEU A 305 -21.38 13.59 2.22
C LEU A 305 -22.16 14.28 1.09
N ALA A 306 -23.38 14.70 1.35
CA ALA A 306 -24.21 15.45 0.41
C ALA A 306 -23.55 16.78 0.02
N THR A 307 -23.00 17.49 1.00
CA THR A 307 -22.37 18.80 0.81
C THR A 307 -21.04 18.70 0.08
N THR A 308 -20.22 17.70 0.41
CA THR A 308 -18.86 17.55 -0.13
C THR A 308 -18.82 16.74 -1.43
N MET A 309 -19.70 15.75 -1.58
CA MET A 309 -19.59 14.69 -2.59
C MET A 309 -20.89 14.37 -3.33
N GLY A 310 -21.99 15.08 -3.05
CA GLY A 310 -23.33 14.76 -3.58
C GLY A 310 -23.41 14.75 -5.12
N ASP A 311 -22.56 15.50 -5.79
CA ASP A 311 -22.57 15.62 -7.25
C ASP A 311 -21.80 14.50 -7.98
N GLN A 312 -21.02 13.68 -7.27
CA GLN A 312 -20.09 12.72 -7.87
C GLN A 312 -20.22 11.29 -7.34
N LEU A 313 -20.76 11.07 -6.14
CA LEU A 313 -20.87 9.72 -5.58
C LEU A 313 -21.84 8.85 -6.40
N GLU A 314 -21.34 7.71 -6.86
CA GLU A 314 -22.07 6.67 -7.60
C GLU A 314 -22.48 5.50 -6.69
N VAL A 315 -21.70 5.24 -5.64
CA VAL A 315 -21.99 4.22 -4.62
C VAL A 315 -21.81 4.82 -3.23
N LEU A 316 -22.86 4.69 -2.39
CA LEU A 316 -22.82 5.02 -0.97
C LEU A 316 -23.33 3.84 -0.16
N SER A 317 -22.54 3.39 0.82
CA SER A 317 -22.94 2.38 1.80
C SER A 317 -22.63 2.88 3.20
N LEU A 318 -23.65 3.11 4.02
CA LEU A 318 -23.52 3.44 5.44
C LEU A 318 -24.18 2.33 6.24
N THR A 319 -23.41 1.68 7.12
CA THR A 319 -23.89 0.58 7.96
C THR A 319 -23.35 0.74 9.38
N ASN A 320 -24.02 0.17 10.37
CA ASN A 320 -23.56 0.16 11.76
C ASN A 320 -24.03 -1.09 12.50
N ASP A 321 -23.35 -1.40 13.61
CA ASP A 321 -23.64 -2.56 14.46
C ASP A 321 -24.59 -2.24 15.63
N GLU A 322 -25.00 -0.98 15.81
CA GLU A 322 -25.91 -0.59 16.89
C GLU A 322 -27.33 -1.15 16.68
N GLU A 323 -27.72 -2.15 17.48
CA GLU A 323 -29.02 -2.85 17.44
C GLU A 323 -30.25 -1.91 17.53
N ASP A 324 -30.10 -0.71 18.12
CA ASP A 324 -31.18 0.29 18.32
C ASP A 324 -31.08 1.51 17.39
N SER A 325 -30.15 1.51 16.43
CA SER A 325 -29.94 2.64 15.55
C SER A 325 -30.93 2.60 14.38
N ASP A 326 -32.00 3.35 14.52
CA ASP A 326 -33.02 3.49 13.49
C ASP A 326 -32.48 4.35 12.32
N MET A 327 -31.51 3.82 11.56
CA MET A 327 -30.82 4.45 10.44
C MET A 327 -31.83 4.94 9.37
N THR A 328 -32.89 4.18 9.16
CA THR A 328 -33.89 4.44 8.11
C THR A 328 -34.89 5.54 8.46
N THR A 329 -35.16 5.80 9.75
CA THR A 329 -36.08 6.88 10.16
C THR A 329 -35.38 8.24 10.31
N ARG A 330 -34.04 8.27 10.32
CA ARG A 330 -33.26 9.50 10.55
C ARG A 330 -32.75 10.18 9.28
N ILE A 331 -32.64 9.48 8.14
CA ILE A 331 -32.16 10.08 6.89
C ILE A 331 -33.32 10.75 6.15
N ALA A 332 -33.38 12.09 6.19
CA ALA A 332 -34.53 12.83 5.70
C ALA A 332 -34.64 12.90 4.16
N SER A 333 -33.52 12.80 3.42
CA SER A 333 -33.52 12.94 1.95
C SER A 333 -32.15 12.63 1.31
N PHE A 334 -32.14 11.87 0.21
CA PHE A 334 -30.97 11.71 -0.68
C PHE A 334 -30.99 12.66 -1.90
N LYS A 335 -31.85 13.68 -1.92
CA LYS A 335 -31.99 14.61 -3.06
C LYS A 335 -30.72 15.40 -3.41
N ALA A 336 -29.78 15.52 -2.49
CA ALA A 336 -28.50 16.16 -2.74
C ALA A 336 -27.55 15.28 -3.56
N PHE A 337 -27.78 13.95 -3.61
CA PHE A 337 -27.00 13.02 -4.41
C PHE A 337 -27.56 12.94 -5.82
N LYS A 338 -27.00 13.74 -6.74
CA LYS A 338 -27.53 13.91 -8.10
C LYS A 338 -27.37 12.64 -8.95
N VAL A 339 -26.29 11.90 -8.72
CA VAL A 339 -25.97 10.70 -9.51
C VAL A 339 -26.90 9.53 -9.17
N PHE A 340 -27.25 9.34 -7.89
CA PHE A 340 -28.19 8.28 -7.47
C PHE A 340 -29.58 8.43 -8.10
N GLN A 341 -30.00 9.66 -8.38
CA GLN A 341 -31.30 9.95 -8.99
C GLN A 341 -31.41 9.45 -10.43
N HIS A 342 -30.29 9.26 -11.13
CA HIS A 342 -30.25 8.75 -12.50
C HIS A 342 -30.14 7.22 -12.59
N ALA A 343 -29.97 6.52 -11.46
CA ALA A 343 -29.89 5.05 -11.40
C ALA A 343 -31.26 4.35 -11.27
N ALA A 344 -32.37 5.09 -11.25
CA ALA A 344 -33.71 4.54 -11.28
C ALA A 344 -34.08 4.13 -12.73
N TYR A 345 -34.26 2.82 -12.94
CA TYR A 345 -34.81 2.23 -14.16
C TYR A 345 -36.18 2.79 -14.54
#